data_AF-A0A2T9XZ19-F1
#
_entry.id   AF-A0A2T9XZ19-F1
#
_cell.length_a   1.000
_cell.length_b   1.000
_cell.length_c   1.000
_cell.angle_alpha   90.00
_cell.angle_beta   90.00
_cell.angle_gamma   90.00
#
_symmetry.space_group_name_H-M   'P 1'
#
loop_
_entity.id
_entity.type
_entity.pdbx_description
1 polymer ?
#
loop_
_entity_poly.entity_id
_entity_poly.type
_entity_poly.pdbx_seq_one_letter_code
_entity_poly.pdbx_strand_id
1 'polypeptide(L)'
;MAITVGPEKIPGPKTQNSGLILPAPQVFSGNWDDNAHRWIERFQRHVQSLKTKLNDDELMDYAQSFYKGRATIWHQSAAVLYESWDLYVSAFLVEFNPEKLRVFAKSKLNEVNLYKRDLLQSYAVITKVFRVLNVEDIDSRVNFLFKKLRKDHRELMIQLGIMTVHQIMDFLHSRQEKDKLYSRAVVENRVDRRDKGNKFDKQIQCYNCRNLGHMTKNCPYQ
;
A
#
# COMPACT_ATOMS: atom_id res chain seq x y z
N MET A 1 -60.63 4.45 20.56
CA MET A 1 -60.21 5.08 19.30
C MET A 1 -58.70 4.90 19.19
N ALA A 2 -58.24 4.04 18.29
CA ALA A 2 -56.82 3.72 18.10
C ALA A 2 -56.25 4.59 16.97
N ILE A 3 -55.16 5.32 17.25
CA ILE A 3 -54.42 6.09 16.26
C ILE A 3 -53.23 5.23 15.83
N THR A 4 -53.28 4.71 14.61
CA THR A 4 -52.18 4.02 13.94
C THR A 4 -51.19 5.04 13.40
N VAL A 5 -49.98 5.10 13.96
CA VAL A 5 -48.87 5.89 13.41
C VAL A 5 -48.04 4.97 12.52
N GLY A 6 -48.08 5.21 11.20
CA GLY A 6 -47.25 4.50 10.22
C GLY A 6 -45.78 4.96 10.26
N PRO A 7 -44.83 4.15 9.74
CA PRO A 7 -43.41 4.49 9.83
C PRO A 7 -43.06 5.66 8.90
N GLU A 8 -42.56 6.71 9.52
CA GLU A 8 -42.07 7.93 8.88
C GLU A 8 -40.81 7.60 8.05
N LYS A 9 -40.94 7.64 6.71
CA LYS A 9 -39.80 7.49 5.80
C LYS A 9 -38.87 8.69 5.96
N ILE A 10 -37.64 8.44 6.40
CA ILE A 10 -36.55 9.42 6.43
C ILE A 10 -36.34 9.93 4.98
N PRO A 11 -36.48 11.24 4.71
CA PRO A 11 -36.23 11.76 3.38
C PRO A 11 -34.73 11.70 3.09
N GLY A 12 -34.36 10.98 2.03
CA GLY A 12 -32.98 10.98 1.51
C GLY A 12 -32.51 12.39 1.14
N PRO A 13 -31.18 12.62 1.09
CA PRO A 13 -30.62 13.94 0.84
C PRO A 13 -31.12 14.47 -0.51
N LYS A 14 -31.79 15.62 -0.48
CA LYS A 14 -32.23 16.37 -1.65
C LYS A 14 -31.01 17.01 -2.32
N THR A 15 -30.34 16.29 -3.21
CA THR A 15 -29.32 16.89 -4.09
C THR A 15 -29.99 17.71 -5.19
N GLN A 16 -29.87 19.03 -5.07
CA GLN A 16 -30.19 19.96 -6.15
C GLN A 16 -29.23 19.70 -7.33
N ASN A 17 -29.80 19.57 -8.53
CA ASN A 17 -29.09 19.42 -9.81
C ASN A 17 -28.15 20.61 -10.05
N SER A 18 -26.88 20.48 -9.69
CA SER A 18 -25.81 21.12 -10.45
C SER A 18 -25.61 20.28 -11.71
N GLY A 19 -25.51 20.89 -12.90
CA GLY A 19 -25.26 20.19 -14.17
C GLY A 19 -23.88 19.53 -14.28
N LEU A 20 -23.29 19.15 -13.15
CA LEU A 20 -21.99 18.56 -12.99
C LEU A 20 -22.11 17.04 -13.09
N ILE A 21 -21.48 16.47 -14.11
CA ILE A 21 -21.31 15.02 -14.21
C ILE A 21 -20.26 14.61 -13.17
N LEU A 22 -20.65 13.73 -12.24
CA LEU A 22 -19.76 13.19 -11.22
C LEU A 22 -18.71 12.30 -11.88
N PRO A 23 -17.50 12.16 -11.30
CA PRO A 23 -16.47 11.32 -11.89
C PRO A 23 -16.88 9.84 -11.90
N ALA A 24 -16.55 9.16 -12.99
CA ALA A 24 -16.69 7.71 -13.14
C ALA A 24 -15.99 6.97 -11.98
N PRO A 25 -16.45 5.74 -11.64
CA PRO A 25 -15.79 4.96 -10.61
C PRO A 25 -14.40 4.51 -11.07
N GLN A 26 -13.58 4.09 -10.11
CA GLN A 26 -12.31 3.45 -10.42
C GLN A 26 -12.55 2.03 -10.97
N VAL A 27 -11.57 1.49 -11.68
CA VAL A 27 -11.62 0.10 -12.17
C VAL A 27 -11.72 -0.85 -10.97
N PHE A 28 -12.69 -1.76 -11.00
CA PHE A 28 -12.92 -2.76 -9.97
C PHE A 28 -12.43 -4.13 -10.44
N SER A 29 -11.52 -4.74 -9.67
CA SER A 29 -10.93 -6.03 -10.01
C SER A 29 -11.62 -7.23 -9.37
N GLY A 30 -12.38 -7.02 -8.30
CA GLY A 30 -12.86 -8.08 -7.43
C GLY A 30 -11.76 -8.65 -6.52
N ASN A 31 -10.71 -7.85 -6.26
CA ASN A 31 -9.63 -8.19 -5.34
C ASN A 31 -10.07 -7.97 -3.89
N TRP A 32 -9.32 -8.57 -2.95
CA TRP A 32 -9.60 -8.47 -1.50
C TRP A 32 -9.54 -7.05 -0.94
N ASP A 33 -8.84 -6.13 -1.61
CA ASP A 33 -8.71 -4.74 -1.21
C ASP A 33 -9.66 -3.79 -1.97
N ASP A 34 -10.47 -4.33 -2.89
CA ASP A 34 -11.57 -3.59 -3.50
C ASP A 34 -12.75 -3.46 -2.52
N ASN A 35 -13.45 -2.33 -2.56
CA ASN A 35 -14.62 -2.10 -1.73
C ASN A 35 -15.88 -2.08 -2.61
N ALA A 36 -16.59 -3.21 -2.64
CA ALA A 36 -17.77 -3.42 -3.48
C ALA A 36 -18.87 -2.38 -3.22
N HIS A 37 -19.20 -2.11 -1.95
CA HIS A 37 -20.22 -1.13 -1.56
C HIS A 37 -19.90 0.27 -2.06
N ARG A 38 -18.68 0.74 -1.76
CA ARG A 38 -18.22 2.07 -2.18
C ARG A 38 -18.15 2.21 -3.70
N TRP A 39 -17.80 1.12 -4.39
CA TRP A 39 -17.75 1.10 -5.83
C TRP A 39 -19.14 1.25 -6.44
N ILE A 40 -20.11 0.44 -6.00
CA ILE A 40 -21.52 0.52 -6.45
C ILE A 40 -22.11 1.89 -6.17
N GLU A 41 -21.95 2.41 -4.95
CA GLU A 41 -22.43 3.73 -4.57
C GLU A 41 -21.88 4.82 -5.51
N ARG A 42 -20.59 4.75 -5.85
CA ARG A 42 -19.95 5.72 -6.74
C ARG A 42 -20.41 5.56 -8.18
N PHE A 43 -20.56 4.33 -8.67
CA PHE A 43 -21.09 4.05 -10.01
C PHE A 43 -22.52 4.57 -10.14
N GLN A 44 -23.40 4.28 -9.18
CA GLN A 44 -24.79 4.75 -9.18
C GLN A 44 -24.86 6.28 -9.14
N ARG A 45 -24.05 6.95 -8.30
CA ARG A 45 -23.98 8.42 -8.29
C ARG A 45 -23.51 8.99 -9.63
N HIS A 46 -22.51 8.36 -10.26
CA HIS A 46 -22.03 8.75 -11.57
C HIS A 46 -23.12 8.62 -12.63
N VAL A 47 -23.77 7.47 -12.72
CA VAL A 47 -24.90 7.21 -13.62
C VAL A 47 -26.03 8.21 -13.41
N GLN A 48 -26.42 8.48 -12.15
CA GLN A 48 -27.47 9.45 -11.82
C GLN A 48 -27.12 10.88 -12.24
N SER A 49 -25.83 11.21 -12.34
CA SER A 49 -25.37 12.52 -12.82
C SER A 49 -25.31 12.63 -14.34
N LEU A 50 -25.51 11.54 -15.07
CA LEU A 50 -25.59 11.56 -16.53
C LEU A 50 -26.91 12.21 -16.96
N LYS A 51 -26.87 12.89 -18.11
CA LYS A 51 -28.07 13.51 -18.71
C LYS A 51 -29.04 12.48 -19.29
N THR A 52 -28.55 11.28 -19.55
CA THR A 52 -29.31 10.18 -20.14
C THR A 52 -29.62 9.15 -19.08
N LYS A 53 -30.87 8.67 -19.06
CA LYS A 53 -31.27 7.54 -18.23
C LYS A 53 -30.95 6.25 -18.96
N LEU A 54 -30.13 5.41 -18.35
CA LEU A 54 -29.82 4.07 -18.85
C LEU A 54 -30.86 3.07 -18.34
N ASN A 55 -31.20 2.08 -19.15
CA ASN A 55 -31.96 0.91 -18.71
C ASN A 55 -31.03 -0.12 -18.03
N ASP A 56 -31.60 -1.18 -17.46
CA ASP A 56 -30.86 -2.14 -16.64
C ASP A 56 -29.77 -2.89 -17.42
N ASP A 57 -30.03 -3.30 -18.66
CA ASP A 57 -29.05 -3.94 -19.53
C ASP A 57 -27.90 -2.98 -19.87
N GLU A 58 -28.24 -1.74 -20.25
CA GLU A 58 -27.27 -0.68 -20.52
C GLU A 58 -26.43 -0.34 -19.29
N LEU A 59 -27.01 -0.42 -18.08
CA LEU A 59 -26.26 -0.23 -16.83
C LEU A 59 -25.24 -1.34 -16.61
N MET A 60 -25.62 -2.59 -16.86
CA MET A 60 -24.73 -3.74 -16.73
C MET A 60 -23.60 -3.69 -17.75
N ASP A 61 -23.92 -3.39 -19.02
CA ASP A 61 -22.92 -3.20 -20.09
C ASP A 61 -21.99 -2.03 -19.77
N TYR A 62 -22.53 -0.93 -19.26
CA TYR A 62 -21.71 0.21 -18.89
C TYR A 62 -20.79 -0.12 -17.70
N ALA A 63 -21.29 -0.85 -16.70
CA ALA A 63 -20.49 -1.32 -15.57
C ALA A 63 -19.33 -2.22 -16.02
N GLN A 64 -19.52 -3.03 -17.07
CA GLN A 64 -18.49 -3.89 -17.64
C GLN A 64 -17.20 -3.14 -18.00
N SER A 65 -17.33 -1.91 -18.52
CA SER A 65 -16.19 -1.08 -18.93
C SER A 65 -15.25 -0.72 -17.78
N PHE A 66 -15.70 -0.87 -16.54
CA PHE A 66 -14.95 -0.60 -15.33
C PHE A 66 -14.49 -1.87 -14.60
N TYR A 67 -14.69 -3.05 -15.16
CA TYR A 67 -14.24 -4.30 -14.57
C TYR A 67 -12.93 -4.79 -15.15
N LYS A 68 -12.14 -5.45 -14.30
CA LYS A 68 -10.99 -6.27 -14.71
C LYS A 68 -10.92 -7.55 -13.88
N GLY A 69 -10.12 -8.52 -14.32
CA GLY A 69 -9.79 -9.71 -13.52
C GLY A 69 -11.03 -10.50 -13.09
N ARG A 70 -11.13 -10.83 -11.79
CA ARG A 70 -12.22 -11.65 -11.24
C ARG A 70 -13.59 -11.01 -11.45
N ALA A 71 -13.69 -9.69 -11.36
CA ALA A 71 -14.94 -8.98 -11.58
C ALA A 71 -15.48 -9.15 -13.01
N THR A 72 -14.60 -9.12 -14.01
CA THR A 72 -15.00 -9.34 -15.42
C THR A 72 -15.54 -10.75 -15.63
N ILE A 73 -14.86 -11.76 -15.07
CA ILE A 73 -15.29 -13.16 -15.19
C ILE A 73 -16.66 -13.35 -14.53
N TRP A 74 -16.85 -12.79 -13.33
CA TRP A 74 -18.14 -12.87 -12.64
C TRP A 74 -19.25 -12.14 -13.42
N HIS A 75 -18.96 -10.95 -13.93
CA HIS A 75 -19.93 -10.14 -14.69
C HIS A 75 -20.44 -10.87 -15.95
N GLN A 76 -19.58 -11.60 -16.68
CA GLN A 76 -19.97 -12.35 -17.88
C GLN A 76 -21.13 -13.31 -17.64
N SER A 77 -21.19 -13.95 -16.48
CA SER A 77 -22.32 -14.81 -16.11
C SER A 77 -23.43 -14.02 -15.43
N ALA A 78 -23.08 -13.09 -14.55
CA ALA A 78 -24.06 -12.34 -13.75
C ALA A 78 -24.99 -11.47 -14.62
N ALA A 79 -24.47 -10.81 -15.66
CA ALA A 79 -25.28 -9.98 -16.56
C ALA A 79 -26.33 -10.79 -17.34
N VAL A 80 -26.11 -12.09 -17.53
CA VAL A 80 -27.08 -12.99 -18.18
C VAL A 80 -28.11 -13.51 -17.18
N LEU A 81 -27.69 -13.73 -15.92
CA LEU A 81 -28.52 -14.35 -14.89
C LEU A 81 -29.46 -13.37 -14.17
N TYR A 82 -29.06 -12.10 -14.06
CA TYR A 82 -29.81 -11.10 -13.31
C TYR A 82 -30.41 -10.06 -14.26
N GLU A 83 -31.71 -10.14 -14.48
CA GLU A 83 -32.45 -9.31 -15.45
C GLU A 83 -32.69 -7.86 -15.00
N SER A 84 -32.42 -7.54 -13.73
CA SER A 84 -32.57 -6.18 -13.22
C SER A 84 -31.31 -5.72 -12.49
N TRP A 85 -31.09 -4.41 -12.54
CA TRP A 85 -29.93 -3.79 -11.90
C TRP A 85 -29.91 -4.06 -10.39
N ASP A 86 -31.06 -4.04 -9.73
CA ASP A 86 -31.15 -4.27 -8.28
C ASP A 86 -30.78 -5.70 -7.87
N LEU A 87 -31.18 -6.70 -8.67
CA LEU A 87 -30.78 -8.10 -8.46
C LEU A 87 -29.28 -8.27 -8.72
N TYR A 88 -28.77 -7.66 -9.78
CA TYR A 88 -27.36 -7.66 -10.12
C TYR A 88 -26.50 -7.06 -8.99
N VAL A 89 -26.88 -5.89 -8.46
CA VAL A 89 -26.19 -5.24 -7.34
C VAL A 89 -26.22 -6.11 -6.08
N SER A 90 -27.36 -6.70 -5.76
CA SER A 90 -27.49 -7.58 -4.60
C SER A 90 -26.53 -8.78 -4.69
N ALA A 91 -26.48 -9.43 -5.85
CA ALA A 91 -25.55 -10.52 -6.11
C ALA A 91 -24.08 -10.08 -6.09
N PHE A 92 -23.78 -8.91 -6.65
CA PHE A 92 -22.43 -8.33 -6.65
C PHE A 92 -21.91 -8.11 -5.22
N LEU A 93 -22.73 -7.50 -4.36
CA LEU A 93 -22.36 -7.23 -2.97
C LEU A 93 -22.18 -8.50 -2.14
N VAL A 94 -22.95 -9.56 -2.45
CA VAL A 94 -22.79 -10.88 -1.84
C VAL A 94 -21.51 -11.57 -2.32
N GLU A 95 -21.22 -11.53 -3.63
CA GLU A 95 -20.04 -12.17 -4.20
C GLU A 95 -18.74 -11.52 -3.70
N PHE A 96 -18.68 -10.19 -3.77
CA PHE A 96 -17.50 -9.41 -3.39
C PHE A 96 -17.57 -8.89 -1.96
N ASN A 97 -18.27 -9.63 -1.09
CA ASN A 97 -18.33 -9.31 0.34
C ASN A 97 -16.93 -9.44 0.98
N PRO A 98 -16.39 -8.38 1.60
CA PRO A 98 -15.10 -8.41 2.30
C PRO A 98 -14.99 -9.52 3.36
N GLU A 99 -16.12 -9.90 3.98
CA GLU A 99 -16.19 -10.95 4.99
C GLU A 99 -15.69 -12.31 4.46
N LYS A 100 -16.04 -12.65 3.21
CA LYS A 100 -15.57 -13.87 2.54
C LYS A 100 -14.05 -13.85 2.32
N LEU A 101 -13.44 -12.66 2.33
CA LEU A 101 -12.02 -12.43 2.05
C LEU A 101 -11.20 -12.20 3.31
N ARG A 102 -11.80 -12.26 4.51
CA ARG A 102 -11.11 -12.06 5.80
C ARG A 102 -9.95 -13.02 6.02
N VAL A 103 -10.11 -14.30 5.65
CA VAL A 103 -9.04 -15.31 5.76
C VAL A 103 -7.85 -14.93 4.88
N PHE A 104 -8.11 -14.49 3.65
CA PHE A 104 -7.07 -14.05 2.73
C PHE A 104 -6.40 -12.75 3.20
N ALA A 105 -7.19 -11.76 3.64
CA ALA A 105 -6.68 -10.50 4.18
C ALA A 105 -5.79 -10.75 5.41
N LYS A 106 -6.17 -11.68 6.30
CA LYS A 106 -5.36 -12.10 7.44
C LYS A 106 -4.07 -12.81 7.01
N SER A 107 -4.11 -13.61 5.95
CA SER A 107 -2.89 -14.20 5.36
C SER A 107 -1.94 -13.11 4.86
N LYS A 108 -2.45 -12.13 4.09
CA LYS A 108 -1.65 -11.00 3.60
C LYS A 108 -1.02 -10.19 4.73
N LEU A 109 -1.75 -10.03 5.82
CA LEU A 109 -1.26 -9.37 7.03
C LEU A 109 -0.04 -10.08 7.65
N ASN A 110 -0.03 -11.42 7.59
CA ASN A 110 1.10 -12.21 8.09
C ASN A 110 2.36 -12.06 7.22
N GLU A 111 2.20 -11.84 5.91
CA GLU A 111 3.30 -11.64 4.96
C GLU A 111 3.98 -10.27 5.07
N VAL A 112 3.34 -9.28 5.73
CA VAL A 112 3.89 -7.94 5.85
C VAL A 112 5.18 -7.95 6.67
N ASN A 113 6.23 -7.36 6.11
CA ASN A 113 7.51 -7.13 6.77
C ASN A 113 7.80 -5.63 6.82
N LEU A 114 7.73 -5.06 8.03
CA LEU A 114 7.93 -3.64 8.32
C LEU A 114 9.37 -3.13 8.08
N TYR A 115 10.30 -4.02 7.77
CA TYR A 115 11.71 -3.69 7.55
C TYR A 115 12.14 -3.89 6.09
N LYS A 116 11.19 -4.08 5.17
CA LYS A 116 11.46 -4.03 3.72
C LYS A 116 11.80 -2.59 3.30
N ARG A 117 12.49 -2.44 2.17
CA ARG A 117 12.86 -1.13 1.62
C ARG A 117 11.65 -0.23 1.36
N ASP A 118 10.49 -0.81 1.09
CA ASP A 118 9.25 -0.07 0.86
C ASP A 118 8.30 -0.16 2.07
N LEU A 119 8.60 0.67 3.08
CA LEU A 119 7.78 0.81 4.28
C LEU A 119 6.41 1.42 3.96
N LEU A 120 6.34 2.34 2.99
CA LEU A 120 5.10 3.01 2.59
C LEU A 120 4.12 2.01 1.98
N GLN A 121 4.58 1.14 1.09
CA GLN A 121 3.77 0.05 0.55
C GLN A 121 3.30 -0.89 1.66
N SER A 122 4.19 -1.21 2.60
CA SER A 122 3.85 -2.05 3.77
C SER A 122 2.74 -1.39 4.61
N TYR A 123 2.81 -0.07 4.79
CA TYR A 123 1.79 0.68 5.50
C TYR A 123 0.44 0.70 4.79
N ALA A 124 0.46 0.91 3.47
CA ALA A 124 -0.75 0.89 2.65
C ALA A 124 -1.46 -0.47 2.74
N VAL A 125 -0.71 -1.57 2.69
CA VAL A 125 -1.25 -2.93 2.84
C VAL A 125 -1.87 -3.13 4.23
N ILE A 126 -1.18 -2.75 5.30
CA ILE A 126 -1.71 -2.88 6.68
C ILE A 126 -3.02 -2.09 6.83
N THR A 127 -3.05 -0.85 6.33
CA THR A 127 -4.23 0.02 6.42
C THR A 127 -5.42 -0.57 5.65
N LYS A 128 -5.17 -1.13 4.46
CA LYS A 128 -6.20 -1.84 3.68
C LYS A 128 -6.73 -3.06 4.44
N VAL A 129 -5.84 -3.86 5.03
CA VAL A 129 -6.26 -5.04 5.82
C VAL A 129 -7.11 -4.64 7.02
N PHE A 130 -6.71 -3.63 7.80
CA PHE A 130 -7.51 -3.20 8.96
C PHE A 130 -8.92 -2.77 8.56
N ARG A 131 -9.06 -2.12 7.41
CA ARG A 131 -10.37 -1.78 6.85
C ARG A 131 -11.19 -3.03 6.49
N VAL A 132 -10.59 -4.01 5.81
CA VAL A 132 -11.28 -5.26 5.42
C VAL A 132 -11.66 -6.11 6.62
N LEU A 133 -10.82 -6.13 7.67
CA LEU A 133 -11.10 -6.85 8.91
C LEU A 133 -12.06 -6.10 9.84
N ASN A 134 -12.44 -4.86 9.51
CA ASN A 134 -13.21 -3.95 10.36
C ASN A 134 -12.59 -3.77 11.76
N VAL A 135 -11.26 -3.69 11.83
CA VAL A 135 -10.56 -3.40 13.10
C VAL A 135 -10.60 -1.89 13.28
N GLU A 136 -11.52 -1.38 14.08
CA GLU A 136 -11.67 0.05 14.34
C GLU A 136 -10.81 0.54 15.50
N ASP A 137 -10.57 -0.32 16.49
CA ASP A 137 -9.91 0.05 17.72
C ASP A 137 -8.40 0.26 17.54
N ILE A 138 -7.91 1.36 18.14
CA ILE A 138 -6.52 1.79 18.00
C ILE A 138 -5.57 0.76 18.64
N ASP A 139 -5.95 0.21 19.79
CA ASP A 139 -5.12 -0.73 20.55
C ASP A 139 -4.87 -2.04 19.80
N SER A 140 -5.87 -2.63 19.16
CA SER A 140 -5.68 -3.86 18.37
C SER A 140 -4.82 -3.60 17.15
N ARG A 141 -4.98 -2.42 16.50
CA ARG A 141 -4.11 -2.02 15.38
C ARG A 141 -2.66 -1.90 15.86
N VAL A 142 -2.42 -1.21 16.97
CA VAL A 142 -1.08 -1.04 17.56
C VAL A 142 -0.48 -2.37 18.00
N ASN A 143 -1.24 -3.18 18.74
CA ASN A 143 -0.84 -4.52 19.18
C ASN A 143 -0.45 -5.41 18.00
N PHE A 144 -1.16 -5.28 16.88
CA PHE A 144 -0.79 -5.98 15.66
C PHE A 144 0.60 -5.56 15.16
N LEU A 145 0.87 -4.25 15.03
CA LEU A 145 2.18 -3.78 14.61
C LEU A 145 3.27 -4.20 15.59
N PHE A 146 3.01 -4.15 16.89
CA PHE A 146 3.96 -4.56 17.93
C PHE A 146 4.43 -6.02 17.75
N LYS A 147 3.53 -6.93 17.34
CA LYS A 147 3.88 -8.32 17.03
C LYS A 147 4.85 -8.44 15.83
N LYS A 148 4.87 -7.47 14.92
CA LYS A 148 5.74 -7.43 13.73
C LYS A 148 7.05 -6.67 13.94
N LEU A 149 7.14 -5.88 15.00
CA LEU A 149 8.37 -5.14 15.35
C LEU A 149 9.44 -6.07 15.92
N ARG A 150 10.70 -5.62 15.84
CA ARG A 150 11.81 -6.19 16.62
C ARG A 150 11.69 -5.81 18.10
N LYS A 151 12.33 -6.59 18.98
CA LYS A 151 12.22 -6.42 20.44
C LYS A 151 12.74 -5.06 20.91
N ASP A 152 13.90 -4.65 20.40
CA ASP A 152 14.52 -3.36 20.67
C ASP A 152 13.64 -2.18 20.25
N HIS A 153 12.98 -2.28 19.09
CA HIS A 153 12.07 -1.23 18.62
C HIS A 153 10.79 -1.16 19.46
N ARG A 154 10.23 -2.31 19.89
CA ARG A 154 9.08 -2.33 20.79
C ARG A 154 9.38 -1.62 22.11
N GLU A 155 10.50 -1.96 22.73
CA GLU A 155 10.90 -1.41 24.02
C GLU A 155 11.09 0.11 23.94
N LEU A 156 11.78 0.58 22.89
CA LEU A 156 11.94 2.01 22.64
C LEU A 156 10.61 2.72 22.38
N MET A 157 9.68 2.11 21.64
CA MET A 157 8.35 2.70 21.41
C MET A 157 7.54 2.84 22.70
N ILE A 158 7.62 1.86 23.60
CA ILE A 158 6.98 1.93 24.92
C ILE A 158 7.59 3.07 25.73
N GLN A 159 8.92 3.17 25.77
CA GLN A 159 9.63 4.23 26.49
C GLN A 159 9.29 5.64 25.97
N LEU A 160 9.09 5.77 24.66
CA LEU A 160 8.75 7.04 24.00
C LEU A 160 7.24 7.35 24.01
N GLY A 161 6.39 6.48 24.57
CA GLY A 161 4.94 6.69 24.60
C GLY A 161 4.29 6.66 23.21
N ILE A 162 4.85 5.88 22.27
CA ILE A 162 4.32 5.74 20.91
C ILE A 162 3.09 4.82 20.96
N MET A 163 1.90 5.40 20.78
CA MET A 163 0.61 4.74 21.04
C MET A 163 -0.29 4.65 19.82
N THR A 164 0.15 5.09 18.64
CA THR A 164 -0.66 5.06 17.42
C THR A 164 0.08 4.43 16.26
N VAL A 165 -0.67 3.86 15.31
CA VAL A 165 -0.10 3.29 14.08
C VAL A 165 0.75 4.32 13.33
N HIS A 166 0.26 5.56 13.21
CA HIS A 166 0.95 6.63 12.51
C HIS A 166 2.33 6.91 13.12
N GLN A 167 2.39 7.09 14.44
CA GLN A 167 3.64 7.33 15.16
C GLN A 167 4.63 6.17 15.02
N ILE A 168 4.14 4.92 15.04
CA ILE A 168 4.97 3.73 14.80
C ILE A 168 5.59 3.78 13.40
N MET A 169 4.80 4.11 12.37
CA MET A 169 5.29 4.17 11.00
C MET A 169 6.25 5.33 10.78
N ASP A 170 5.98 6.51 11.36
CA ASP A 170 6.90 7.67 11.30
C ASP A 170 8.25 7.34 11.95
N PHE A 171 8.22 6.66 13.09
CA PHE A 171 9.44 6.20 13.77
C PHE A 171 10.25 5.25 12.88
N LEU A 172 9.59 4.24 12.30
CA LEU A 172 10.25 3.27 11.42
C LEU A 172 10.82 3.95 10.17
N HIS A 173 10.08 4.89 9.58
CA HIS A 173 10.51 5.66 8.43
C HIS A 173 11.76 6.49 8.74
N SER A 174 11.72 7.23 9.85
CA SER A 174 12.84 8.05 10.33
C SER A 174 14.09 7.21 10.59
N ARG A 175 13.91 5.99 11.10
CA ARG A 175 15.02 5.06 11.34
C ARG A 175 15.59 4.51 10.04
N GLN A 176 14.74 4.09 9.10
CA GLN A 176 15.18 3.62 7.79
C GLN A 176 15.96 4.70 7.04
N GLU A 177 15.54 5.97 7.14
CA GLU A 177 16.25 7.09 6.52
C GLU A 177 17.61 7.35 7.18
N LYS A 178 17.69 7.29 8.52
CA LYS A 178 18.97 7.34 9.24
C LYS A 178 19.90 6.21 8.83
N ASP A 179 19.41 4.98 8.72
CA ASP A 179 20.21 3.82 8.32
C ASP A 179 20.79 3.98 6.90
N LYS A 180 20.03 4.59 5.97
CA LYS A 180 20.55 4.93 4.62
C LYS A 180 21.68 5.94 4.71
N LEU A 181 21.54 6.99 5.53
CA LEU A 181 22.57 8.02 5.70
C LEU A 181 23.85 7.45 6.31
N TYR A 182 23.74 6.64 7.37
CA TYR A 182 24.91 5.97 7.98
C TYR A 182 25.56 4.96 7.04
N SER A 183 24.76 4.15 6.33
CA SER A 183 25.29 3.18 5.37
C SER A 183 26.02 3.88 4.21
N ARG A 184 25.51 5.01 3.74
CA ARG A 184 26.15 5.84 2.72
C ARG A 184 27.46 6.46 3.24
N ALA A 185 27.46 7.00 4.46
CA ALA A 185 28.67 7.54 5.08
C ALA A 185 29.76 6.47 5.27
N VAL A 186 29.41 5.21 5.57
CA VAL A 186 30.37 4.10 5.66
C VAL A 186 30.93 3.72 4.28
N VAL A 187 30.11 3.75 3.23
CA VAL A 187 30.58 3.48 1.85
C VAL A 187 31.49 4.61 1.36
N GLU A 188 31.12 5.87 1.55
CA GLU A 188 31.94 7.03 1.20
C GLU A 188 33.30 6.98 1.95
N ASN A 189 33.31 6.67 3.25
CA ASN A 189 34.55 6.46 4.01
C ASN A 189 35.41 5.28 3.51
N ARG A 190 34.82 4.24 2.91
CA ARG A 190 35.57 3.13 2.31
C ARG A 190 36.16 3.49 0.95
N VAL A 191 35.45 4.31 0.16
CA VAL A 191 35.95 4.82 -1.12
C VAL A 191 37.11 5.77 -0.88
N ASP A 192 37.00 6.70 0.08
CA ASP A 192 38.08 7.62 0.45
C ASP A 192 39.33 6.90 0.96
N ARG A 193 39.17 5.78 1.67
CA ARG A 193 40.30 4.95 2.11
C ARG A 193 40.94 4.13 0.99
N ARG A 194 40.20 3.78 -0.07
CA ARG A 194 40.76 3.13 -1.27
C ARG A 194 41.48 4.12 -2.18
N ASP A 195 40.99 5.37 -2.26
CA ASP A 195 41.58 6.40 -3.12
C ASP A 195 42.83 7.06 -2.50
N LYS A 196 42.96 7.01 -1.16
CA LYS A 196 44.23 7.34 -0.45
C LYS A 196 45.23 6.19 -0.42
N GLY A 197 45.14 5.26 -1.37
CA GLY A 197 45.98 4.08 -1.49
C GLY A 197 46.91 4.08 -2.70
N ASN A 198 47.40 5.22 -3.21
CA ASN A 198 48.53 5.20 -4.18
C ASN A 198 49.24 6.55 -4.43
N LYS A 199 49.66 7.27 -3.38
CA LYS A 199 50.66 8.35 -3.51
C LYS A 199 51.64 8.35 -2.34
N PHE A 200 52.34 7.23 -2.18
CA PHE A 200 53.71 7.29 -1.69
C PHE A 200 54.58 6.78 -2.82
N ASP A 201 55.05 7.69 -3.68
CA ASP A 201 56.31 7.49 -4.40
C ASP A 201 57.40 7.32 -3.34
N LYS A 202 57.51 6.12 -2.78
CA LYS A 202 58.70 5.72 -2.05
C LYS A 202 59.78 5.64 -3.11
N GLN A 203 60.60 6.69 -3.18
CA GLN A 203 61.88 6.70 -3.85
C GLN A 203 62.67 5.48 -3.34
N ILE A 204 62.55 4.36 -4.06
CA ILE A 204 63.19 3.10 -3.68
C ILE A 204 64.68 3.31 -3.94
N GLN A 205 65.50 3.16 -2.91
CA GLN A 205 66.96 3.29 -2.99
C GLN A 205 67.58 1.91 -3.20
N CYS A 206 68.41 1.78 -4.23
CA CYS A 206 69.13 0.55 -4.51
C CYS A 206 70.18 0.31 -3.43
N TYR A 207 70.19 -0.86 -2.79
CA TYR A 207 71.15 -1.16 -1.72
C TYR A 207 72.57 -1.43 -2.24
N ASN A 208 72.75 -1.64 -3.55
CA ASN A 208 74.06 -1.86 -4.15
C ASN A 208 74.76 -0.55 -4.53
N CYS A 209 74.10 0.32 -5.32
CA CYS A 209 74.68 1.57 -5.82
C CYS A 209 74.20 2.83 -5.08
N ARG A 210 73.27 2.69 -4.13
CA ARG A 210 72.64 3.78 -3.36
C ARG A 210 71.90 4.85 -4.17
N ASN A 211 71.68 4.62 -5.47
CA ASN A 211 70.87 5.49 -6.32
C ASN A 211 69.37 5.17 -6.20
N LEU A 212 68.52 6.19 -6.41
CA LEU A 212 67.07 6.09 -6.31
C LEU A 212 66.45 5.61 -7.65
N GLY A 213 65.28 4.98 -7.57
CA GLY A 213 64.46 4.62 -8.74
C GLY A 213 64.53 3.15 -9.17
N HIS A 214 65.35 2.31 -8.53
CA HIS A 214 65.40 0.86 -8.80
C HIS A 214 65.85 0.06 -7.56
N MET A 215 65.59 -1.25 -7.56
CA MET A 215 66.05 -2.17 -6.51
C MET A 215 67.35 -2.89 -6.93
N THR A 216 68.10 -3.43 -5.96
CA THR A 216 69.38 -4.14 -6.15
C THR A 216 69.36 -5.21 -7.24
N LYS A 217 68.24 -5.91 -7.41
CA LYS A 217 68.09 -6.95 -8.44
C LYS A 217 68.12 -6.41 -9.88
N ASN A 218 67.75 -5.14 -10.06
CA ASN A 218 67.69 -4.45 -11.35
C ASN A 218 68.75 -3.33 -11.43
N CYS A 219 69.88 -3.49 -10.73
CA CYS A 219 70.93 -2.49 -10.72
C CYS A 219 71.73 -2.55 -12.03
N PRO A 220 71.82 -1.45 -12.81
CA PRO A 220 72.53 -1.44 -14.09
C PRO A 220 74.06 -1.50 -13.94
N TYR A 221 74.56 -1.43 -12.71
CA TYR A 221 75.97 -1.55 -12.34
C TYR A 221 76.29 -2.91 -11.69
N GLN A 222 75.52 -3.96 -12.04
CA GLN A 222 75.85 -5.34 -11.63
C GLN A 222 77.07 -5.87 -12.37
#